data_AF-A0A7S2BBJ5-F1
#
_entry.id   AF-A0A7S2BBJ5-F1
#
_cell.length_a   1.000
_cell.length_b   1.000
_cell.length_c   1.000
_cell.angle_alpha   90.00
_cell.angle_beta   90.00
_cell.angle_gamma   90.00
#
_symmetry.space_group_name_H-M   'P 1'
#
loop_
_entity.id
_entity.type
_entity.pdbx_description
1 polymer ?
#
loop_
_entity_poly.entity_id
_entity_poly.type
_entity_poly.pdbx_seq_one_letter_code
_entity_poly.pdbx_strand_id
1 'polypeptide(L)'
;KDERRRDERRRRGAPPPAVAVVQVAIERRAWVIDALGEGRRALGDLLSWMMQSDSVMVLGFSFDGDLAALRPLCGDLEPHSLIDLQVLGRRPGEDTPSLKKVCARTIGRRLDKTQQCSDWGRRPLQREQILYAALDAHVLLDVHDALMRGGS
;
A
#
# COMPACT_ATOMS: atom_id res chain seq x y z
N LYS A 1 -1.00 -33.05 31.51
CA LYS A 1 0.04 -32.64 30.53
C LYS A 1 -0.54 -32.13 29.20
N ASP A 2 -1.83 -32.37 28.92
CA ASP A 2 -2.50 -31.97 27.67
C ASP A 2 -3.10 -30.54 27.68
N GLU A 3 -3.55 -30.03 28.84
CA GLU A 3 -4.14 -28.68 28.91
C GLU A 3 -3.09 -27.57 28.81
N ARG A 4 -1.87 -27.79 29.34
CA ARG A 4 -0.77 -26.81 29.25
C ARG A 4 -0.28 -26.59 27.82
N ARG A 5 -0.39 -27.59 26.94
CA ARG A 5 -0.04 -27.47 25.50
C ARG A 5 -1.11 -26.76 24.68
N ARG A 6 -2.39 -26.80 25.10
CA ARG A 6 -3.48 -26.03 24.47
C ARG A 6 -3.41 -24.54 24.85
N ASP A 7 -2.96 -24.23 26.06
CA ASP A 7 -2.84 -22.85 26.55
C ASP A 7 -1.64 -22.09 25.97
N GLU A 8 -0.52 -22.77 25.69
CA GLU A 8 0.64 -22.16 25.01
C GLU A 8 0.36 -21.79 23.55
N ARG A 9 -0.50 -22.55 22.85
CA ARG A 9 -0.96 -22.21 21.48
C ARG A 9 -1.86 -20.99 21.44
N ARG A 10 -2.56 -20.64 22.53
CA ARG A 10 -3.40 -19.43 22.62
C ARG A 10 -2.59 -18.16 22.94
N ARG A 11 -1.38 -18.29 23.51
CA ARG A 11 -0.52 -17.16 23.90
C ARG A 11 0.44 -16.67 22.81
N ARG A 12 0.67 -17.46 21.76
CA ARG A 12 1.29 -16.99 20.51
C ARG A 12 0.20 -16.92 19.46
N GLY A 13 -0.62 -15.88 19.52
CA GLY A 13 -1.42 -15.52 18.35
C GLY A 13 -0.46 -15.46 17.16
N ALA A 14 -0.74 -16.23 16.11
CA ALA A 14 0.02 -16.07 14.86
C ALA A 14 0.05 -14.56 14.56
N PRO A 15 1.23 -13.99 14.24
CA PRO A 15 1.26 -12.58 13.88
C PRO A 15 0.20 -12.35 12.82
N PRO A 16 -0.57 -11.25 12.89
CA PRO A 16 -1.55 -10.96 11.87
C PRO A 16 -0.83 -11.07 10.51
N PRO A 17 -1.47 -11.66 9.48
CA PRO A 17 -0.92 -11.68 8.14
C PRO A 17 -0.37 -10.29 7.80
N ALA A 18 0.87 -10.24 7.33
CA ALA A 18 1.65 -9.01 7.19
C ALA A 18 0.92 -7.92 6.36
N VAL A 19 -0.04 -8.33 5.53
CA VAL A 19 -0.85 -7.46 4.67
C VAL A 19 -2.32 -7.85 4.82
N ALA A 20 -3.13 -6.90 5.29
CA ALA A 20 -4.58 -7.06 5.47
C ALA A 20 -5.41 -6.52 4.32
N VAL A 21 -4.92 -5.46 3.65
CA VAL A 21 -5.54 -4.85 2.48
C VAL A 21 -4.46 -4.48 1.49
N VAL A 22 -4.81 -4.49 0.20
CA VAL A 22 -4.00 -3.91 -0.87
C VAL A 22 -4.85 -2.87 -1.59
N GLN A 23 -4.30 -1.67 -1.75
CA GLN A 23 -4.93 -0.59 -2.50
C GLN A 23 -4.28 -0.45 -3.88
N VAL A 24 -5.11 -0.35 -4.91
CA VAL A 24 -4.67 -0.12 -6.29
C VAL A 24 -5.53 0.99 -6.88
N ALA A 25 -4.92 1.91 -7.61
CA ALA A 25 -5.64 2.95 -8.34
C ALA A 25 -5.18 2.99 -9.79
N ILE A 26 -6.15 3.13 -10.70
CA ILE A 26 -5.93 3.26 -12.14
C ILE A 26 -6.89 4.34 -12.63
N GLU A 27 -6.35 5.34 -13.31
CA GLU A 27 -7.09 6.50 -13.81
C GLU A 27 -8.00 7.11 -12.72
N ARG A 28 -9.32 7.00 -12.87
CA ARG A 28 -10.33 7.62 -12.00
C ARG A 28 -10.91 6.65 -10.97
N ARG A 29 -10.33 5.47 -10.81
CA ARG A 29 -10.85 4.41 -9.95
C ARG A 29 -9.79 3.94 -8.95
N ALA A 30 -10.26 3.55 -7.78
CA ALA A 30 -9.46 2.93 -6.75
C ALA A 30 -10.19 1.71 -6.20
N TRP A 31 -9.42 0.67 -5.88
CA TRP A 31 -9.89 -0.58 -5.32
C TRP A 31 -9.15 -0.83 -4.01
N VAL A 32 -9.91 -1.23 -2.98
CA VAL A 32 -9.38 -1.70 -1.71
C VAL A 32 -9.67 -3.19 -1.65
N ILE A 33 -8.62 -4.00 -1.80
CA ILE A 33 -8.71 -5.44 -2.02
C ILE A 33 -8.40 -6.15 -0.70
N ASP A 34 -9.28 -7.05 -0.29
CA ASP A 34 -9.09 -7.88 0.91
C ASP A 34 -7.97 -8.91 0.70
N ALA A 35 -6.87 -8.77 1.43
CA ALA A 35 -5.74 -9.71 1.38
C ALA A 35 -5.88 -10.89 2.36
N LEU A 36 -6.93 -10.89 3.19
CA LEU A 36 -7.22 -11.92 4.20
C LEU A 36 -8.26 -12.94 3.72
N GLY A 37 -9.06 -12.56 2.73
CA GLY A 37 -10.14 -13.36 2.20
C GLY A 37 -9.70 -14.47 1.24
N GLU A 38 -10.69 -15.18 0.69
CA GLU A 38 -10.51 -16.32 -0.21
C GLU A 38 -9.79 -15.96 -1.53
N GLY A 39 -9.85 -14.68 -1.94
CA GLY A 39 -9.19 -14.16 -3.14
C GLY A 39 -7.68 -13.94 -3.02
N ARG A 40 -7.06 -14.28 -1.88
CA ARG A 40 -5.64 -14.01 -1.59
C ARG A 40 -4.68 -14.54 -2.67
N ARG A 41 -4.94 -15.73 -3.23
CA ARG A 41 -4.11 -16.31 -4.30
C ARG A 41 -4.21 -15.49 -5.59
N ALA A 42 -5.43 -15.12 -6.00
CA ALA A 42 -5.65 -14.31 -7.19
C ALA A 42 -5.04 -12.91 -7.05
N LEU A 43 -5.05 -12.34 -5.83
CA LEU A 43 -4.35 -11.10 -5.53
C LEU A 43 -2.82 -11.25 -5.71
N GLY A 44 -2.24 -12.36 -5.26
CA GLY A 44 -0.84 -12.69 -5.52
C GLY A 44 -0.52 -12.73 -7.01
N ASP A 45 -1.30 -13.48 -7.79
CA ASP A 45 -1.14 -13.60 -9.25
C ASP A 45 -1.25 -12.22 -9.95
N LEU A 46 -2.20 -11.38 -9.51
CA LEU A 46 -2.37 -10.01 -10.02
C LEU A 46 -1.15 -9.14 -9.73
N LEU A 47 -0.62 -9.18 -8.50
CA LEU A 47 0.56 -8.40 -8.09
C LEU A 47 1.80 -8.84 -8.87
N SER A 48 2.00 -10.15 -9.05
CA SER A 48 3.10 -10.69 -9.86
C SER A 48 3.01 -10.19 -11.30
N TRP A 49 1.84 -10.30 -11.94
CA TRP A 49 1.64 -9.79 -13.29
C TRP A 49 1.90 -8.28 -13.38
N MET A 50 1.37 -7.50 -12.44
CA MET A 50 1.51 -6.04 -12.44
C MET A 50 2.98 -5.60 -12.31
N MET A 51 3.74 -6.25 -11.43
CA MET A 51 5.15 -5.91 -11.21
C MET A 51 6.06 -6.39 -12.35
N GLN A 52 5.76 -7.51 -13.00
CA GLN A 52 6.59 -8.10 -14.05
C GLN A 52 6.14 -7.72 -15.48
N SER A 53 5.20 -6.78 -15.62
CA SER A 53 4.74 -6.34 -16.92
C SER A 53 5.49 -5.09 -17.39
N ASP A 54 6.07 -5.15 -18.59
CA ASP A 54 6.67 -3.96 -19.24
C ASP A 54 5.62 -2.94 -19.70
N SER A 55 4.34 -3.33 -19.69
CA SER A 55 3.21 -2.47 -20.08
C SER A 55 2.59 -1.72 -18.89
N VAL A 56 3.04 -2.02 -17.66
CA VAL A 56 2.49 -1.42 -16.44
C VAL A 56 3.59 -0.67 -15.70
N MET A 57 3.35 0.62 -15.46
CA MET A 57 4.18 1.42 -14.57
C MET A 57 3.55 1.47 -13.18
N VAL A 58 4.26 0.94 -12.19
CA VAL A 58 3.83 0.98 -10.79
C VAL A 58 4.25 2.31 -10.16
N LEU A 59 3.31 3.00 -9.53
CA LEU A 59 3.61 4.16 -8.69
C LEU A 59 3.53 3.72 -7.22
N GLY A 60 4.61 3.96 -6.48
CA GLY A 60 4.71 3.64 -5.06
C GLY A 60 5.09 4.86 -4.21
N PHE A 61 5.06 4.70 -2.90
CA PHE A 61 5.54 5.71 -1.96
C PHE A 61 6.22 5.03 -0.77
N SER A 62 7.56 5.05 -0.72
CA SER A 62 8.33 4.21 0.22
C SER A 62 8.13 2.71 -0.06
N PHE A 63 8.18 2.34 -1.34
CA PHE A 63 7.65 1.08 -1.84
C PHE A 63 8.49 -0.16 -1.44
N ASP A 64 9.75 0.03 -1.04
CA ASP A 64 10.59 -1.06 -0.54
C ASP A 64 9.97 -1.75 0.69
N GLY A 65 9.33 -0.97 1.57
CA GLY A 65 8.59 -1.49 2.71
C GLY A 65 7.39 -2.32 2.28
N ASP A 66 6.68 -1.86 1.25
CA ASP A 66 5.54 -2.57 0.66
C ASP A 66 5.98 -3.89 0.01
N LEU A 67 7.08 -3.92 -0.75
CA LEU A 67 7.62 -5.13 -1.36
C LEU A 67 7.93 -6.21 -0.31
N ALA A 68 8.55 -5.81 0.81
CA ALA A 68 8.82 -6.72 1.91
C ALA A 68 7.52 -7.30 2.51
N ALA A 69 6.49 -6.47 2.67
CA ALA A 69 5.19 -6.88 3.19
C ALA A 69 4.41 -7.77 2.21
N LEU A 70 4.51 -7.52 0.90
CA LEU A 70 3.82 -8.24 -0.17
C LEU A 70 4.48 -9.59 -0.50
N ARG A 71 5.74 -9.83 -0.10
CA ARG A 71 6.47 -11.09 -0.35
C ARG A 71 5.67 -12.38 -0.05
N PRO A 72 4.88 -12.50 1.03
CA PRO A 72 4.07 -13.70 1.29
C PRO A 72 2.84 -13.87 0.37
N LEU A 73 2.51 -12.86 -0.44
CA LEU A 73 1.42 -12.89 -1.43
C LEU A 73 1.94 -13.27 -2.81
N CYS A 74 3.06 -12.69 -3.25
CA CYS A 74 3.50 -12.74 -4.64
C CYS A 74 4.96 -13.19 -4.82
N GLY A 75 5.65 -13.57 -3.73
CA GLY A 75 7.05 -13.97 -3.76
C GLY A 75 8.02 -12.79 -3.80
N ASP A 76 9.30 -13.11 -4.03
CA ASP A 76 10.33 -12.11 -4.25
C ASP A 76 10.22 -11.58 -5.68
N LEU A 77 9.82 -10.32 -5.81
CA LEU A 77 9.63 -9.64 -7.09
C LEU A 77 10.41 -8.35 -7.13
N GLU A 78 10.95 -8.07 -8.31
CA GLU A 78 11.51 -6.78 -8.67
C GLU A 78 10.59 -6.19 -9.76
N PRO A 79 9.88 -5.08 -9.47
CA PRO A 79 9.05 -4.45 -10.48
C PRO A 79 9.87 -3.98 -11.67
N HIS A 80 9.46 -4.35 -12.89
CA HIS A 80 10.14 -3.92 -14.13
C HIS A 80 10.09 -2.40 -14.33
N SER A 81 8.99 -1.77 -13.90
CA SER A 81 8.79 -0.32 -13.95
C SER A 81 8.14 0.17 -12.66
N LEU A 82 8.93 0.85 -11.82
CA LEU A 82 8.49 1.45 -10.56
C LEU A 82 9.00 2.89 -10.45
N ILE A 83 8.09 3.79 -10.09
CA ILE A 83 8.44 5.15 -9.65
C ILE A 83 8.08 5.27 -8.17
N ASP A 84 9.09 5.44 -7.32
CA ASP A 84 8.87 5.80 -5.92
C ASP A 84 8.72 7.33 -5.78
N LEU A 85 7.48 7.76 -5.54
CA LEU A 85 7.12 9.16 -5.42
C LEU A 85 7.62 9.81 -4.12
N GLN A 86 8.03 9.03 -3.12
CA GLN A 86 8.73 9.57 -1.95
C GLN A 86 10.11 10.09 -2.35
N VAL A 87 10.81 9.34 -3.22
CA VAL A 87 12.12 9.72 -3.74
C VAL A 87 11.97 10.87 -4.73
N LEU A 88 11.07 10.75 -5.71
CA LEU A 88 10.84 11.78 -6.72
C LEU A 88 10.33 13.10 -6.12
N GLY A 89 9.45 13.03 -5.12
CA GLY A 89 8.85 14.20 -4.48
C GLY A 89 9.69 14.83 -3.36
N ARG A 90 10.89 14.31 -3.08
CA ARG A 90 11.80 14.83 -2.04
C ARG A 90 12.52 16.08 -2.51
N ARG A 91 12.55 17.12 -1.67
CA ARG A 91 13.31 18.36 -1.96
C ARG A 91 14.77 18.26 -1.49
N PRO A 92 15.68 19.07 -2.06
CA PRO A 92 17.03 19.21 -1.52
C PRO A 92 17.01 19.60 -0.04
N GLY A 93 17.82 18.91 0.77
CA GLY A 93 17.90 19.13 2.22
C GLY A 93 16.69 18.64 3.02
N GLU A 94 15.73 17.97 2.38
CA GLU A 94 14.65 17.26 3.07
C GLU A 94 15.05 15.81 3.32
N ASP A 95 14.79 15.31 4.53
CA ASP A 95 14.89 13.89 4.88
C ASP A 95 13.79 13.07 4.15
N THR A 96 13.23 12.05 4.80
CA THR A 96 12.17 11.20 4.25
C THR A 96 10.80 11.89 4.37
N PRO A 97 10.22 12.47 3.28
CA PRO A 97 8.93 13.13 3.39
C PRO A 97 7.79 12.12 3.54
N SER A 98 6.79 12.48 4.34
CA SER A 98 5.51 11.74 4.34
C SER A 98 4.69 12.05 3.09
N LEU A 99 3.84 11.10 2.66
CA LEU A 99 2.91 11.28 1.54
C LEU A 99 2.06 12.54 1.74
N LYS A 100 1.52 12.75 2.94
CA LYS A 100 0.78 13.98 3.30
C LYS A 100 1.56 15.26 2.99
N LYS A 101 2.87 15.29 3.27
CA LYS A 101 3.72 16.47 3.01
C LYS A 101 3.95 16.66 1.52
N VAL A 102 4.16 15.57 0.77
CA VAL A 102 4.27 15.60 -0.69
C VAL A 102 2.96 16.10 -1.31
N CYS A 103 1.82 15.48 -1.00
CA CYS A 103 0.51 15.91 -1.52
C CYS A 103 0.20 17.37 -1.21
N ALA A 104 0.47 17.85 0.01
CA ALA A 104 0.21 19.23 0.39
C ALA A 104 1.01 20.23 -0.47
N ARG A 105 2.24 19.87 -0.87
CA ARG A 105 3.09 20.76 -1.66
C ARG A 105 2.84 20.64 -3.17
N THR A 106 2.53 19.45 -3.67
CA THR A 106 2.43 19.18 -5.12
C THR A 106 1.04 19.47 -5.66
N ILE A 107 0.01 19.08 -4.91
CA ILE A 107 -1.40 19.15 -5.36
C ILE A 107 -2.28 19.98 -4.41
N GLY A 108 -1.69 20.61 -3.39
CA GLY A 108 -2.41 21.47 -2.44
C GLY A 108 -3.40 20.73 -1.53
N ARG A 109 -3.40 19.39 -1.53
CA ARG A 109 -4.35 18.58 -0.74
C ARG A 109 -3.74 18.12 0.57
N ARG A 110 -4.51 18.20 1.66
CA ARG A 110 -4.15 17.63 2.96
C ARG A 110 -4.80 16.26 3.10
N LEU A 111 -3.97 15.23 3.27
CA LEU A 111 -4.47 13.90 3.61
C LEU A 111 -4.83 13.84 5.10
N ASP A 112 -5.99 13.23 5.36
CA ASP A 112 -6.37 12.78 6.69
C ASP A 112 -5.45 11.63 7.12
N LYS A 113 -5.18 11.50 8.41
CA LYS A 113 -4.37 10.43 9.02
C LYS A 113 -5.16 9.57 10.01
N THR A 114 -6.46 9.84 10.18
CA THR A 114 -7.30 9.21 11.20
C THR A 114 -7.31 7.67 11.15
N GLN A 115 -7.22 7.08 9.96
CA GLN A 115 -7.27 5.62 9.79
C GLN A 115 -5.89 4.96 9.66
N GLN A 116 -4.79 5.71 9.73
CA GLN A 116 -3.44 5.17 9.54
C GLN A 116 -3.14 4.00 10.50
N CYS A 117 -3.55 4.13 11.77
CA CYS A 117 -3.35 3.13 12.82
C CYS A 117 -4.63 2.32 13.14
N SER A 118 -5.56 2.22 12.19
CA SER A 118 -6.81 1.48 12.37
C SER A 118 -6.59 -0.03 12.43
N ASP A 119 -7.55 -0.78 12.98
CA ASP A 119 -7.55 -2.25 12.88
C ASP A 119 -7.96 -2.68 11.47
N TRP A 120 -6.96 -2.80 10.59
CA TRP A 120 -7.13 -3.23 9.20
C TRP A 120 -7.45 -4.73 9.04
N GLY A 121 -7.33 -5.51 10.12
CA GLY A 121 -7.71 -6.93 10.17
C GLY A 121 -9.21 -7.14 10.40
N ARG A 122 -9.91 -6.12 10.93
CA ARG A 122 -11.36 -6.18 11.19
C ARG A 122 -12.16 -6.40 9.90
N ARG A 123 -13.21 -7.23 9.98
CA ARG A 123 -14.21 -7.38 8.91
C ARG A 123 -15.64 -7.21 9.44
N PRO A 124 -16.55 -6.57 8.67
CA PRO A 124 -16.26 -5.80 7.46
C PRO A 124 -15.43 -4.54 7.78
N LEU A 125 -14.71 -4.01 6.78
CA LEU A 125 -14.05 -2.71 6.90
C LEU A 125 -15.11 -1.61 7.06
N GLN A 126 -14.79 -0.59 7.85
CA GLN A 126 -15.62 0.60 7.98
C GLN A 126 -15.51 1.46 6.71
N ARG A 127 -16.52 2.27 6.45
CA ARG A 127 -16.56 3.17 5.28
C ARG A 127 -15.35 4.11 5.26
N GLU A 128 -14.95 4.61 6.41
CA GLU A 128 -13.83 5.53 6.60
C GLU A 128 -12.49 4.85 6.28
N GLN A 129 -12.33 3.58 6.66
CA GLN A 129 -11.14 2.77 6.31
C GLN A 129 -11.04 2.59 4.79
N ILE A 130 -12.16 2.28 4.12
CA ILE A 130 -12.19 2.10 2.66
C ILE A 130 -11.84 3.42 1.96
N LEU A 131 -12.45 4.53 2.37
CA LEU A 131 -12.19 5.85 1.77
C LEU A 131 -10.73 6.27 1.97
N TYR A 132 -10.17 6.05 3.16
CA TYR A 132 -8.78 6.33 3.45
C TYR A 132 -7.84 5.51 2.56
N ALA A 133 -8.00 4.18 2.51
CA ALA A 133 -7.12 3.32 1.72
C ALA A 133 -7.22 3.58 0.21
N ALA A 134 -8.43 3.85 -0.29
CA ALA A 134 -8.64 4.24 -1.68
C ALA A 134 -7.94 5.57 -2.01
N LEU A 135 -8.01 6.54 -1.10
CA LEU A 135 -7.37 7.84 -1.28
C LEU A 135 -5.84 7.71 -1.31
N ASP A 136 -5.24 6.91 -0.43
CA ASP A 136 -3.79 6.72 -0.36
C ASP A 136 -3.19 6.19 -1.68
N ALA A 137 -3.90 5.32 -2.41
CA ALA A 137 -3.48 4.91 -3.75
C ALA A 137 -3.79 5.97 -4.82
N HIS A 138 -5.00 6.53 -4.82
CA HIS A 138 -5.44 7.44 -5.88
C HIS A 138 -4.61 8.72 -5.95
N VAL A 139 -4.19 9.26 -4.81
CA VAL A 139 -3.40 10.50 -4.76
C VAL A 139 -2.02 10.35 -5.38
N LEU A 140 -1.50 9.13 -5.56
CA LEU A 140 -0.23 8.91 -6.23
C LEU A 140 -0.29 9.28 -7.71
N LEU A 141 -1.44 9.07 -8.37
CA LEU A 141 -1.67 9.49 -9.76
C LEU A 141 -1.59 11.02 -9.87
N ASP A 142 -2.32 11.73 -9.01
CA ASP A 142 -2.33 13.20 -8.98
C ASP A 142 -0.93 13.78 -8.66
N VAL A 143 -0.21 13.16 -7.71
CA VAL A 143 1.15 13.57 -7.32
C VAL A 143 2.14 13.36 -8.46
N HIS A 144 2.11 12.20 -9.11
CA HIS A 144 2.95 11.89 -10.25
C HIS A 144 2.73 12.92 -11.38
N ASP A 145 1.46 13.14 -11.77
CA ASP A 145 1.12 14.11 -12.81
C ASP A 145 1.63 15.52 -12.51
N ALA A 146 1.48 15.97 -11.26
CA ALA A 146 1.96 17.29 -10.84
C ALA A 146 3.50 17.39 -10.88
N LEU A 147 4.21 16.35 -10.46
CA LEU A 147 5.67 16.31 -10.48
C LEU A 147 6.21 16.30 -11.92
N MET A 148 5.57 15.56 -12.82
CA MET A 148 5.97 15.49 -14.22
C MET A 148 5.71 16.80 -14.99
N ARG A 149 4.67 17.56 -14.63
CA ARG A 149 4.39 18.88 -15.23
C ARG A 149 5.28 19.99 -14.69
N GLY A 150 5.72 19.88 -13.43
CA GLY A 150 6.55 20.90 -12.77
C GLY A 150 8.06 20.79 -13.02
N GLY A 151 8.50 19.81 -13.81
CA GLY A 151 9.90 19.57 -14.15
C GLY A 151 10.43 20.31 -15.38
N SER A 152 9.80 21.45 -15.77
CA SER A 152 10.27 22.33 -16.86
C SER A 152 10.94 23.59 -16.32
#